data_AF-X1CTI5-F1
#
_entry.id   AF-X1CTI5-F1
#
_cell.length_a   1.000
_cell.length_b   1.000
_cell.length_c   1.000
_cell.angle_alpha   90.00
_cell.angle_beta   90.00
_cell.angle_gamma   90.00
#
_symmetry.space_group_name_H-M   'P 1'
#
loop_
_entity.id
_entity.type
_entity.pdbx_description
1 polymer ?
#
loop_
_entity_poly.entity_id
_entity_poly.type
_entity_poly.pdbx_seq_one_letter_code
_entity_poly.pdbx_strand_id
1 'polypeptide(L)'
;MAEESGSTSGGVVRVPADVAPYIDHTLLKPEATREQINRLCDEAVKYSFYSVCVNSSWVGICARKLRDTAVKVCCVVGFPLGAMESRSKGLEARCAIED
;
A
#
# COMPACT_ATOMS: atom_id res chain seq x y z
N MET A 1 16.69 10.22 -44.66
CA MET A 1 15.40 10.43 -45.37
C MET A 1 14.49 9.30 -44.93
N ALA A 2 13.41 9.50 -44.18
CA ALA A 2 12.55 10.67 -44.11
C ALA A 2 12.28 11.10 -42.65
N GLU A 3 12.05 12.40 -42.52
CA GLU A 3 11.47 13.06 -41.36
C GLU A 3 9.99 12.65 -41.23
N GLU A 4 9.49 12.51 -40.00
CA GLU A 4 8.08 12.78 -39.72
C GLU A 4 7.98 13.94 -38.74
N SER A 5 7.63 15.07 -39.35
CA SER A 5 6.92 16.25 -38.85
C SER A 5 6.18 16.10 -37.53
N GLY A 6 6.39 17.06 -36.64
CA GLY A 6 5.72 17.17 -35.36
C GLY A 6 4.20 17.38 -35.44
N SER A 7 3.52 16.82 -34.44
CA SER A 7 2.12 17.07 -34.11
C SER A 7 2.01 17.10 -32.58
N THR A 8 1.80 18.29 -32.02
CA THR A 8 1.43 18.47 -30.61
C THR A 8 0.03 17.93 -30.40
N SER A 9 -0.09 16.71 -29.89
CA SER A 9 -1.36 16.16 -29.40
C SER A 9 -1.16 15.72 -27.94
N GLY A 10 -2.12 16.08 -27.08
CA GLY A 10 -2.03 15.99 -25.63
C GLY A 10 -1.37 14.69 -25.14
N GLY A 11 -0.30 14.84 -24.35
CA GLY A 11 0.57 13.75 -23.94
C GLY A 11 -0.17 12.71 -23.12
N VAL A 12 -0.67 11.67 -23.79
CA VAL A 12 -1.09 10.44 -23.12
C VAL A 12 0.19 9.71 -22.73
N VAL A 13 0.60 9.87 -21.47
CA VAL A 13 1.67 9.08 -20.88
C VAL A 13 1.20 7.62 -20.85
N ARG A 14 1.88 6.74 -21.58
CA ARG A 14 1.63 5.30 -21.50
C ARG A 14 2.19 4.76 -20.19
N VAL A 15 1.31 4.25 -19.33
CA VAL A 15 1.71 3.54 -18.11
C VAL A 15 2.26 2.16 -18.53
N PRO A 16 3.49 1.79 -18.12
CA PRO A 16 4.01 0.45 -18.36
C PRO A 16 3.09 -0.64 -17.80
N ALA A 17 3.02 -1.77 -18.49
CA ALA A 17 2.14 -2.87 -18.10
C ALA A 17 2.52 -3.50 -16.74
N ASP A 18 3.74 -3.27 -16.26
CA ASP A 18 4.36 -3.81 -15.06
C ASP A 18 4.39 -2.80 -13.89
N VAL A 19 3.43 -1.88 -13.81
CA VAL A 19 3.38 -0.88 -12.74
C VAL A 19 3.02 -1.45 -11.36
N ALA A 20 2.41 -2.63 -11.28
CA ALA A 20 1.88 -3.20 -10.03
C ALA A 20 2.91 -3.33 -8.89
N PRO A 21 4.17 -3.77 -9.11
CA PRO A 21 5.20 -3.85 -8.07
C PRO A 21 5.67 -2.50 -7.52
N TYR A 22 5.10 -1.38 -7.97
CA TYR A 22 5.34 -0.04 -7.46
C TYR A 22 4.13 0.55 -6.70
N ILE A 23 3.06 -0.23 -6.53
CA ILE A 23 1.81 0.21 -5.92
C ILE A 23 1.67 -0.38 -4.52
N ASP A 24 1.30 0.49 -3.57
CA ASP A 24 0.83 0.11 -2.24
C ASP A 24 -0.70 0.07 -2.21
N HIS A 25 -1.27 -1.12 -2.10
CA HIS A 25 -2.71 -1.30 -2.05
C HIS A 25 -3.26 -0.90 -0.69
N THR A 26 -3.99 0.20 -0.63
CA THR A 26 -4.22 0.94 0.61
C THR A 26 -5.67 0.87 1.10
N LEU A 27 -5.87 0.57 2.38
CA LEU A 27 -7.16 0.73 3.06
C LEU A 27 -6.98 1.33 4.46
N LEU A 28 -7.30 2.62 4.57
CA LEU A 28 -7.16 3.42 5.81
C LEU A 28 -8.49 4.00 6.30
N LYS A 29 -9.62 3.48 5.81
CA LYS A 29 -10.94 3.91 6.30
C LYS A 29 -11.10 3.45 7.75
N PRO A 30 -11.55 4.34 8.67
CA PRO A 30 -11.71 3.97 10.07
C PRO A 30 -12.76 2.86 10.28
N GLU A 31 -13.73 2.73 9.38
CA GLU A 31 -14.75 1.68 9.39
C GLU A 31 -14.33 0.41 8.62
N ALA A 32 -13.05 0.27 8.26
CA ALA A 32 -12.56 -0.91 7.55
C ALA A 32 -12.83 -2.18 8.36
N THR A 33 -13.45 -3.18 7.72
CA THR A 33 -13.75 -4.47 8.35
C THR A 33 -12.65 -5.48 8.07
N ARG A 34 -12.58 -6.53 8.91
CA ARG A 34 -11.65 -7.65 8.72
C ARG A 34 -11.80 -8.30 7.34
N GLU A 35 -13.03 -8.43 6.85
CA GLU A 35 -13.33 -9.02 5.53
C GLU A 35 -12.81 -8.14 4.40
N GLN A 36 -12.85 -6.81 4.56
CA GLN A 36 -12.25 -5.88 3.60
C GLN A 36 -10.73 -5.95 3.62
N ILE A 37 -10.11 -6.06 4.80
CA ILE A 37 -8.65 -6.23 4.94
C ILE A 37 -8.18 -7.57 4.34
N ASN A 38 -8.94 -8.65 4.54
CA ASN A 38 -8.65 -9.92 3.91
C ASN A 38 -8.71 -9.81 2.37
N ARG A 39 -9.76 -9.19 1.83
CA ARG A 39 -9.88 -8.94 0.39
C ARG A 39 -8.73 -8.08 -0.14
N LEU A 40 -8.32 -7.05 0.59
CA LEU A 40 -7.16 -6.21 0.25
C LEU A 40 -5.90 -7.05 0.07
N CYS A 41 -5.63 -7.96 1.01
CA CYS A 41 -4.49 -8.88 0.94
C CYS A 41 -4.60 -9.82 -0.27
N ASP A 42 -5.78 -10.41 -0.50
CA ASP A 42 -6.00 -11.33 -1.63
C ASP A 42 -5.82 -10.64 -2.99
N GLU A 43 -6.30 -9.40 -3.12
CA GLU A 43 -6.11 -8.58 -4.31
C GLU A 43 -4.63 -8.23 -4.52
N ALA A 44 -3.92 -7.86 -3.44
CA ALA A 44 -2.50 -7.54 -3.54
C ALA A 44 -1.65 -8.71 -4.02
N VAL A 45 -1.95 -9.93 -3.55
CA VAL A 45 -1.31 -11.15 -4.04
C VAL A 45 -1.70 -11.40 -5.50
N LYS A 46 -2.99 -11.32 -5.83
CA LYS A 46 -3.50 -11.57 -7.18
C LYS A 46 -2.86 -10.67 -8.24
N TYR A 47 -2.68 -9.38 -7.93
CA TYR A 47 -2.12 -8.41 -8.86
C TYR A 47 -0.62 -8.17 -8.68
N SER A 48 0.03 -8.87 -7.75
CA SER A 48 1.47 -8.71 -7.44
C SER A 48 1.83 -7.26 -7.09
N PHE A 49 1.02 -6.64 -6.23
CA PHE A 49 1.35 -5.32 -5.67
C PHE A 49 2.56 -5.39 -4.74
N TYR A 50 3.22 -4.26 -4.51
CA TYR A 50 4.40 -4.20 -3.65
C TYR A 50 4.06 -4.48 -2.19
N SER A 51 3.04 -3.79 -1.68
CA SER A 51 2.60 -3.91 -0.30
C SER A 51 1.11 -3.66 -0.12
N VAL A 52 0.58 -4.05 1.03
CA VAL A 52 -0.69 -3.55 1.55
C VAL A 52 -0.42 -2.46 2.58
N CYS A 53 -1.09 -1.31 2.47
CA CYS A 53 -0.97 -0.21 3.41
C CYS A 53 -2.22 -0.09 4.28
N VAL A 54 -2.06 -0.31 5.59
CA VAL A 54 -3.16 -0.39 6.56
C VAL A 54 -2.84 0.39 7.84
N ASN A 55 -3.86 0.59 8.68
CA ASN A 55 -3.67 1.13 10.02
C ASN A 55 -2.97 0.10 10.93
N SER A 56 -2.22 0.57 11.92
CA SER A 56 -1.40 -0.25 12.83
C SER A 56 -2.17 -1.42 13.45
N SER A 57 -3.43 -1.22 13.79
CA SER A 57 -4.32 -2.27 14.32
C SER A 57 -4.53 -3.49 13.41
N TRP A 58 -4.29 -3.38 12.09
CA TRP A 58 -4.49 -4.47 11.13
C TRP A 58 -3.20 -5.21 10.76
N VAL A 59 -2.04 -4.74 11.22
CA VAL A 59 -0.73 -5.25 10.80
C VAL A 59 -0.60 -6.75 11.07
N GLY A 60 -0.85 -7.20 12.29
CA GLY A 60 -0.71 -8.63 12.61
C GLY A 60 -1.64 -9.54 11.80
N ILE A 61 -2.81 -9.06 11.36
CA ILE A 61 -3.70 -9.84 10.49
C ILE A 61 -3.11 -9.94 9.08
N CYS A 62 -2.63 -8.83 8.54
CA CYS A 62 -2.00 -8.78 7.22
C CYS A 62 -0.71 -9.60 7.19
N ALA A 63 0.15 -9.46 8.21
CA ALA A 63 1.41 -10.17 8.32
C ALA A 63 1.20 -11.69 8.35
N ARG A 64 0.23 -12.18 9.14
CA ARG A 64 -0.10 -13.62 9.16
C ARG A 64 -0.65 -14.11 7.83
N LYS A 65 -1.51 -13.33 7.17
CA LYS A 65 -2.14 -13.73 5.90
C LYS A 65 -1.17 -13.71 4.73
N LEU A 66 -0.18 -12.80 4.75
CA LEU A 66 0.78 -12.58 3.65
C LEU A 66 2.13 -13.27 3.86
N ARG A 67 2.31 -14.04 4.95
CA ARG A 67 3.59 -14.62 5.40
C ARG A 67 4.38 -15.36 4.31
N ASP A 68 3.69 -16.06 3.42
CA ASP A 68 4.31 -16.89 2.37
C ASP A 68 4.15 -16.26 0.97
N THR A 69 4.00 -14.94 0.92
CA THR A 69 3.81 -14.17 -0.33
C THR A 69 4.92 -13.14 -0.51
N ALA A 70 5.06 -12.59 -1.71
CA ALA A 70 5.99 -11.50 -1.99
C ALA A 70 5.48 -10.11 -1.55
N VAL A 71 4.20 -10.02 -1.15
CA VAL A 71 3.55 -8.75 -0.80
C VAL A 71 3.95 -8.34 0.61
N LYS A 72 4.46 -7.12 0.75
CA LYS A 72 4.87 -6.57 2.05
C LYS A 72 3.68 -5.99 2.82
N VAL A 73 3.86 -5.78 4.12
CA VAL A 73 2.92 -5.00 4.94
C VAL A 73 3.53 -3.64 5.20
N CYS A 74 2.79 -2.59 4.84
CA CYS A 74 3.07 -1.20 5.15
C CYS A 74 2.05 -0.72 6.19
N CYS A 75 2.53 0.02 7.19
CA CYS A 75 1.73 0.52 8.29
C CYS A 75 1.89 2.02 8.40
N VAL A 76 0.79 2.74 8.57
CA VAL A 76 0.82 4.16 8.96
C VAL A 76 0.89 4.31 10.48
N VAL A 77 1.60 5.33 10.96
CA VAL A 77 1.81 5.61 12.38
C VAL A 77 1.36 7.04 12.69
N GLY A 78 0.59 7.21 13.76
CA GLY A 78 0.00 8.50 14.13
C GLY A 78 -1.04 9.02 13.13
N PHE A 79 -1.54 8.17 12.24
CA PHE A 79 -2.53 8.53 11.23
C PHE A 79 -3.95 8.60 11.83
N PRO A 80 -4.85 9.49 11.37
CA PRO A 80 -4.68 10.44 10.25
C PRO A 80 -4.07 11.79 10.64
N LEU A 81 -4.24 12.23 11.90
CA LEU A 81 -3.96 13.62 12.28
C LEU A 81 -2.48 13.92 12.52
N GLY A 82 -1.69 12.93 12.94
CA GLY A 82 -0.26 13.10 13.23
C GLY A 82 0.05 13.97 14.45
N ALA A 83 -0.94 14.53 15.13
CA ALA A 83 -0.79 15.45 16.26
C ALA A 83 -0.57 14.72 17.61
N MET A 84 0.31 13.71 17.60
CA MET A 84 0.66 12.90 18.76
C MET A 84 2.08 13.19 19.21
N GLU A 85 2.34 13.01 20.50
CA GLU A 85 3.70 13.03 21.06
C GLU A 85 4.64 12.07 20.33
N SER A 86 5.89 12.48 20.16
CA SER A 86 6.90 11.69 19.41
C SER A 86 7.14 10.32 20.02
N ARG A 87 7.08 10.22 21.36
CA ARG A 87 7.18 8.93 22.08
C ARG A 87 6.04 7.98 21.72
N SER A 88 4.82 8.50 21.59
CA SER A 88 3.65 7.68 21.23
C SER A 88 3.78 7.11 19.82
N LYS A 89 4.22 7.93 18.86
CA LYS A 89 4.53 7.47 17.49
C LYS A 89 5.60 6.39 17.47
N GLY A 90 6.68 6.58 18.24
CA GLY A 90 7.74 5.59 18.34
C GLY A 90 7.26 4.26 18.92
N LEU A 91 6.38 4.30 19.91
CA LEU A 91 5.77 3.10 20.47
C LEU A 91 4.85 2.39 19.47
N GLU A 92 3.97 3.13 18.79
CA GLU A 92 3.08 2.57 17.77
C GLU A 92 3.88 1.92 16.63
N ALA A 93 4.94 2.57 16.16
CA ALA A 93 5.84 2.00 15.16
C ALA A 93 6.50 0.70 15.64
N ARG A 94 6.94 0.64 16.91
CA ARG A 94 7.53 -0.57 17.49
C ARG A 94 6.51 -1.70 17.54
N CYS A 95 5.31 -1.44 18.04
CA CYS A 95 4.25 -2.45 18.12
C CYS A 95 3.91 -3.00 16.73
N ALA A 96 3.82 -2.15 15.70
CA ALA A 96 3.58 -2.60 14.34
C ALA A 96 4.71 -3.48 13.75
N ILE A 97 5.94 -3.37 14.24
CA ILE A 97 7.05 -4.26 13.83
C ILE A 97 6.97 -5.61 14.57
N GLU A 98 6.46 -5.61 15.80
CA GLU A 98 6.35 -6.79 16.66
C GLU A 98 5.13 -7.68 16.30
N ASP A 99 4.09 -7.09 15.71
CA ASP A 99 2.83 -7.74 15.28
C ASP A 99 2.94 -8.60 14.00
#